data_AF-E9SCJ3-F1
#
_entry.id   AF-E9SCJ3-F1
#
_cell.length_a   1.000
_cell.length_b   1.000
_cell.length_c   1.000
_cell.angle_alpha   90.00
_cell.angle_beta   90.00
_cell.angle_gamma   90.00
#
_symmetry.space_group_name_H-M   'P 1'
#
loop_
_entity.id
_entity.type
_entity.pdbx_description
1 polymer ?
#
loop_
_entity_poly.entity_id
_entity_poly.type
_entity_poly.pdbx_seq_one_letter_code
_entity_poly.pdbx_strand_id
1 'polypeptide(L)'
;MTNRKIKDFHKNRILYNCMTENVRNLCRIMLALNKTFPKQFYPKRITEWLSAYKENCTETNKLDAIDAYDYKLEQWCEEYDIDTEWCTEFVKRNSPSIRSSQNILVLVNNVKLALIQTRAEFGIGDKRMQELKVALEEDQPREPEKELAKFGFDYEFGSVGDVDYRKLAPKKQPKVSYADLKRGYEGLGCRFFPVT
;
A
#
# COMPACT_ATOMS: atom_id res chain seq x y z
N MET A 1 -6.21 3.11 39.09
CA MET A 1 -4.90 3.60 38.59
C MET A 1 -4.99 3.76 37.09
N THR A 2 -4.79 4.98 36.62
CA THR A 2 -5.03 5.50 35.27
C THR A 2 -4.01 5.04 34.23
N ASN A 3 -4.52 4.67 33.04
CA ASN A 3 -3.92 4.84 31.70
C ASN A 3 -2.39 4.76 31.53
N ARG A 4 -1.80 3.57 31.71
CA ARG A 4 -0.48 3.27 31.14
C ARG A 4 -0.51 2.76 29.69
N LYS A 5 -1.65 2.27 29.19
CA LYS A 5 -1.77 1.71 27.82
C LYS A 5 -1.99 2.75 26.72
N ILE A 6 -2.41 3.97 27.05
CA ILE A 6 -2.52 5.10 26.10
C ILE A 6 -1.14 5.72 25.79
N LYS A 7 -0.12 5.49 26.63
CA LYS A 7 1.19 6.15 26.53
C LYS A 7 2.10 5.64 25.41
N ASP A 8 1.82 4.48 24.83
CA ASP A 8 2.74 3.81 23.89
C ASP A 8 2.28 3.85 22.43
N PHE A 9 1.10 4.43 22.15
CA PHE A 9 0.56 4.62 20.80
C PHE A 9 1.46 5.49 19.91
N HIS A 10 2.16 6.45 20.51
CA HIS A 10 3.13 7.32 19.84
C HIS A 10 4.52 6.69 19.65
N LYS A 11 4.78 5.49 20.20
CA LYS A 11 6.11 4.87 20.17
C LYS A 11 6.48 4.23 18.83
N ASN A 12 5.52 3.96 17.94
CA ASN A 12 5.84 3.68 16.54
C ASN A 12 5.32 4.79 15.63
N ARG A 13 5.85 6.00 15.85
CA ARG A 13 5.62 7.19 15.02
C ARG A 13 5.81 6.90 13.52
N ILE A 14 6.70 5.97 13.18
CA ILE A 14 6.92 5.54 11.80
C ILE A 14 5.68 4.84 11.25
N LEU A 15 5.15 3.83 11.94
CA LEU A 15 3.93 3.12 11.52
C LEU A 15 2.72 4.07 11.44
N TYR A 16 2.55 4.93 12.44
CA TYR A 16 1.48 5.94 12.43
C TYR A 16 1.58 6.84 11.19
N ASN A 17 2.75 7.40 10.92
CA ASN A 17 2.97 8.22 9.73
C ASN A 17 2.69 7.44 8.44
N CYS A 18 3.13 6.19 8.33
CA CYS A 18 2.83 5.35 7.16
C CYS A 18 1.33 5.16 6.96
N MET A 19 0.57 4.87 8.03
CA MET A 19 -0.88 4.72 7.93
C MET A 19 -1.56 6.01 7.54
N THR A 20 -1.17 7.14 8.14
CA THR A 20 -1.71 8.46 7.80
C THR A 20 -1.46 8.80 6.33
N GLU A 21 -0.22 8.60 5.85
CA GLU A 21 0.14 8.88 4.47
C GLU A 21 -0.55 7.93 3.48
N ASN A 22 -0.77 6.66 3.86
CA ASN A 22 -1.55 5.74 3.06
C ASN A 22 -2.98 6.23 2.85
N VAL A 23 -3.65 6.62 3.94
CA VAL A 23 -5.01 7.17 3.90
C VAL A 23 -5.03 8.42 3.02
N ARG A 24 -4.08 9.34 3.20
CA ARG A 24 -4.02 10.57 2.41
C ARG A 24 -3.85 10.30 0.92
N ASN A 25 -3.05 9.31 0.54
CA ASN A 25 -2.88 8.93 -0.86
C ASN A 25 -4.17 8.35 -1.45
N LEU A 26 -4.91 7.53 -0.70
CA LEU A 26 -6.25 7.07 -1.12
C LEU A 26 -7.23 8.24 -1.23
N CYS A 27 -7.20 9.18 -0.28
CA CYS A 27 -8.06 10.36 -0.32
C CYS A 27 -7.79 11.22 -1.58
N ARG A 28 -6.52 11.38 -1.97
CA ARG A 28 -6.14 12.07 -3.22
C ARG A 28 -6.71 11.37 -4.45
N ILE A 29 -6.62 10.04 -4.50
CA ILE A 29 -7.22 9.24 -5.58
C ILE A 29 -8.74 9.46 -5.62
N MET A 30 -9.42 9.39 -4.47
CA MET A 30 -10.87 9.62 -4.39
C MET A 30 -11.28 11.03 -4.85
N LEU A 31 -10.54 12.06 -4.44
CA LEU A 31 -10.76 13.44 -4.88
C LEU A 31 -10.55 13.59 -6.38
N ALA A 32 -9.47 13.03 -6.93
CA ALA A 32 -9.18 13.07 -8.35
C ALA A 32 -10.25 12.31 -9.16
N LEU A 33 -10.71 11.15 -8.69
CA LEU A 33 -11.81 10.41 -9.30
C LEU A 33 -13.11 11.22 -9.33
N ASN A 34 -13.49 11.83 -8.21
CA ASN A 34 -14.68 12.67 -8.12
C ASN A 34 -14.59 13.91 -9.02
N LYS A 35 -13.43 14.60 -9.03
CA LYS A 35 -13.18 15.79 -9.85
C LYS A 35 -13.20 15.47 -11.34
N THR A 36 -12.51 14.40 -11.74
CA THR A 36 -12.33 14.04 -13.16
C THR A 36 -13.59 13.38 -13.74
N PHE A 37 -14.29 12.59 -12.92
CA PHE A 37 -15.42 11.78 -13.36
C PHE A 37 -16.65 11.92 -12.43
N PRO A 38 -17.18 13.14 -12.21
CA PRO A 38 -18.17 13.40 -11.16
C PRO A 38 -19.49 12.65 -11.32
N LYS A 39 -19.90 12.35 -12.56
CA LYS A 39 -21.12 11.58 -12.84
C LYS A 39 -21.00 10.10 -12.46
N GLN A 40 -19.79 9.56 -12.53
CA GLN A 40 -19.53 8.16 -12.20
C GLN A 40 -19.09 8.03 -10.74
N PHE A 41 -18.21 8.91 -10.28
CA PHE A 41 -17.66 8.89 -8.93
C PHE A 41 -18.32 9.96 -8.05
N TYR A 42 -19.65 9.96 -8.02
CA TYR A 42 -20.43 10.73 -7.06
C TYR A 42 -20.26 10.16 -5.63
N PRO A 43 -20.66 10.88 -4.57
CA PRO A 43 -20.25 10.54 -3.21
C PRO A 43 -20.49 9.07 -2.80
N LYS A 44 -21.70 8.56 -3.04
CA LYS A 44 -22.03 7.15 -2.75
C LYS A 44 -21.15 6.16 -3.53
N ARG A 45 -20.82 6.42 -4.80
CA ARG A 45 -19.97 5.52 -5.60
C ARG A 45 -18.51 5.51 -5.12
N ILE A 46 -18.03 6.64 -4.59
CA ILE A 46 -16.72 6.72 -3.94
C ILE A 46 -16.71 5.90 -2.63
N THR A 47 -17.81 5.88 -1.86
CA THR A 47 -17.94 4.97 -0.71
C THR A 47 -17.89 3.50 -1.14
N GLU A 48 -18.61 3.14 -2.21
CA GLU A 48 -18.56 1.79 -2.79
C GLU A 48 -17.14 1.42 -3.24
N TRP A 49 -16.42 2.35 -3.87
CA TRP A 49 -15.02 2.18 -4.23
C TRP A 49 -14.12 1.91 -3.03
N LEU A 50 -14.31 2.64 -1.92
CA LEU A 50 -13.52 2.43 -0.71
C LEU A 50 -13.85 1.07 -0.05
N SER A 51 -15.11 0.65 -0.06
CA SER A 51 -15.52 -0.66 0.45
C SER A 51 -14.88 -1.80 -0.35
N ALA A 52 -14.92 -1.72 -1.68
CA ALA A 52 -14.24 -2.68 -2.54
C ALA A 52 -12.72 -2.70 -2.31
N TYR A 53 -12.10 -1.54 -2.05
CA TYR A 53 -10.68 -1.48 -1.69
C TYR A 53 -10.36 -2.21 -0.39
N LYS A 54 -11.22 -2.10 0.60
CA LYS A 54 -11.08 -2.83 1.86
C LYS A 54 -11.22 -4.36 1.66
N GLU A 55 -12.12 -4.79 0.79
CA GLU A 55 -12.27 -6.21 0.43
C GLU A 55 -11.02 -6.72 -0.31
N ASN A 56 -10.53 -5.97 -1.29
CA ASN A 56 -9.29 -6.28 -2.00
C ASN A 56 -8.07 -6.33 -1.06
N CYS A 57 -7.97 -5.45 -0.06
CA CYS A 57 -6.95 -5.55 0.99
C CYS A 57 -7.07 -6.86 1.79
N THR A 58 -8.29 -7.35 2.03
CA THR A 58 -8.52 -8.60 2.74
C THR A 58 -8.08 -9.81 1.91
N GLU A 59 -8.38 -9.82 0.61
CA GLU A 59 -7.96 -10.89 -0.29
C GLU A 59 -6.43 -10.89 -0.50
N THR A 60 -5.82 -9.72 -0.65
CA THR A 60 -4.36 -9.60 -0.80
C THR A 60 -3.61 -10.05 0.46
N ASN A 61 -4.16 -9.84 1.66
CA ASN A 61 -3.60 -10.42 2.89
C ASN A 61 -3.59 -11.96 2.88
N LYS A 62 -4.57 -12.61 2.21
CA LYS A 62 -4.55 -14.08 2.06
C LYS A 62 -3.46 -14.53 1.09
N LEU A 63 -3.17 -13.73 0.06
CA LEU A 63 -2.07 -13.98 -0.87
C LEU A 63 -0.71 -13.77 -0.20
N ASP A 64 -0.59 -12.75 0.66
CA ASP A 64 0.62 -12.48 1.43
C ASP A 64 0.93 -13.62 2.41
N ALA A 65 -0.10 -14.21 3.02
CA ALA A 65 0.05 -15.36 3.92
C ALA A 65 0.64 -16.62 3.25
N ILE A 66 0.61 -16.70 1.91
CA ILE A 66 1.19 -17.77 1.09
C ILE A 66 2.35 -17.27 0.22
N ASP A 67 2.92 -16.11 0.54
CA ASP A 67 4.05 -15.47 -0.17
C ASP A 67 3.79 -15.27 -1.68
N ALA A 68 2.53 -15.13 -2.10
CA ALA A 68 2.13 -14.99 -3.50
C ALA A 68 1.74 -13.55 -3.89
N TYR A 69 1.66 -12.63 -2.92
CA TYR A 69 1.15 -11.28 -3.14
C TYR A 69 2.00 -10.48 -4.13
N ASP A 70 3.32 -10.41 -3.93
CA ASP A 70 4.21 -9.61 -4.79
C ASP A 70 4.13 -10.05 -6.26
N TYR A 71 4.20 -11.36 -6.49
CA TYR A 71 4.05 -11.94 -7.83
C TYR A 71 2.69 -11.59 -8.45
N LYS A 72 1.59 -11.70 -7.68
CA LYS A 72 0.25 -11.39 -8.18
C LYS A 72 0.07 -9.91 -8.47
N LEU A 73 0.62 -9.04 -7.64
CA LEU A 73 0.57 -7.60 -7.84
C LEU A 73 1.32 -7.20 -9.11
N GLU A 74 2.47 -7.79 -9.40
CA GLU A 74 3.20 -7.58 -10.65
C GLU A 74 2.37 -8.03 -11.87
N GLN A 75 1.79 -9.23 -11.83
CA GLN A 75 0.90 -9.72 -12.89
C GLN A 75 -0.27 -8.76 -13.15
N TRP A 76 -0.92 -8.25 -12.10
CA TRP A 76 -2.00 -7.28 -12.26
C TRP A 76 -1.51 -5.93 -12.78
N CYS A 77 -0.31 -5.49 -12.39
CA CYS A 77 0.25 -4.26 -12.95
C CYS A 77 0.45 -4.39 -14.47
N GLU A 78 0.91 -5.53 -14.95
CA GLU A 78 1.05 -5.80 -16.39
C GLU A 78 -0.33 -5.88 -17.09
N GLU A 79 -1.26 -6.65 -16.52
CA GLU A 79 -2.61 -6.83 -17.09
C GLU A 79 -3.39 -5.51 -17.19
N TYR A 80 -3.24 -4.65 -16.19
CA TYR A 80 -3.96 -3.39 -16.06
C TYR A 80 -3.10 -2.16 -16.39
N ASP A 81 -1.96 -2.34 -17.07
CA ASP A 81 -1.03 -1.26 -17.51
C ASP A 81 -0.76 -0.21 -16.42
N ILE A 82 -0.47 -0.68 -15.21
CA ILE A 82 -0.17 0.16 -14.05
C ILE A 82 1.32 0.36 -13.96
N ASP A 83 1.74 1.57 -14.34
CA ASP A 83 3.12 2.02 -14.26
C ASP A 83 3.61 2.09 -12.80
N THR A 84 4.60 1.24 -12.49
CA THR A 84 5.23 1.16 -11.17
C THR A 84 6.09 2.39 -10.85
N GLU A 85 6.79 2.93 -11.85
CA GLU A 85 7.62 4.12 -11.68
C GLU A 85 6.75 5.33 -11.38
N TRP A 86 5.67 5.49 -12.13
CA TRP A 86 4.67 6.53 -11.86
C TRP A 86 4.10 6.44 -10.43
N CYS A 87 3.69 5.25 -10.00
CA CYS A 87 3.18 5.04 -8.63
C CYS A 87 4.24 5.40 -7.58
N THR A 88 5.50 5.08 -7.85
CA THR A 88 6.64 5.38 -6.96
C THR A 88 6.85 6.89 -6.83
N GLU A 89 6.85 7.62 -7.94
CA GLU A 89 7.02 9.06 -7.94
C GLU A 89 5.81 9.78 -7.33
N PHE A 90 4.59 9.29 -7.56
CA PHE A 90 3.38 9.77 -6.89
C PHE A 90 3.51 9.68 -5.36
N VAL A 91 3.96 8.53 -4.82
CA VAL A 91 4.13 8.34 -3.38
C VAL A 91 5.24 9.24 -2.83
N LYS A 92 6.40 9.32 -3.49
CA LYS A 92 7.51 10.18 -3.04
C LYS A 92 7.11 11.66 -2.99
N ARG A 93 6.37 12.12 -4.00
CA ARG A 93 5.86 13.50 -4.09
C ARG A 93 4.86 13.82 -2.98
N ASN A 94 3.93 12.90 -2.71
CA ASN A 94 2.77 13.16 -1.84
C ASN A 94 2.95 12.71 -0.39
N SER A 95 3.97 11.90 -0.10
CA SER A 95 4.30 11.41 1.24
C SER A 95 5.78 11.65 1.60
N PRO A 96 6.28 12.90 1.51
CA PRO A 96 7.70 13.23 1.71
C PRO A 96 8.19 12.98 3.14
N SER A 97 7.27 12.75 4.09
CA SER A 97 7.58 12.39 5.47
C SER A 97 8.09 10.95 5.60
N ILE A 98 7.87 10.10 4.61
CA ILE A 98 8.26 8.69 4.61
C ILE A 98 9.60 8.53 3.89
N ARG A 99 10.62 8.11 4.63
CA ARG A 99 12.00 7.97 4.12
C ARG A 99 12.49 6.53 3.98
N SER A 100 11.82 5.58 4.64
CA SER A 100 12.19 4.17 4.57
C SER A 100 11.74 3.58 3.24
N SER A 101 12.65 2.99 2.47
CA SER A 101 12.34 2.34 1.19
C SER A 101 11.29 1.24 1.33
N GLN A 102 11.30 0.49 2.44
CA GLN A 102 10.29 -0.53 2.72
C GLN A 102 8.90 0.09 2.92
N ASN A 103 8.82 1.20 3.64
CA ASN A 103 7.53 1.89 3.85
C ASN A 103 7.02 2.55 2.57
N ILE A 104 7.94 3.10 1.76
CA ILE A 104 7.59 3.63 0.43
C ILE A 104 7.01 2.51 -0.42
N LEU A 105 7.65 1.33 -0.45
CA LEU A 105 7.16 0.18 -1.21
C LEU A 105 5.74 -0.23 -0.79
N VAL A 106 5.45 -0.28 0.52
CA VAL A 106 4.10 -0.56 1.02
C VAL A 106 3.08 0.46 0.51
N LEU A 107 3.41 1.76 0.56
CA LEU A 107 2.53 2.81 0.04
C LEU A 107 2.34 2.70 -1.48
N VAL A 108 3.39 2.37 -2.22
CA VAL A 108 3.34 2.16 -3.67
C VAL A 108 2.43 0.98 -4.00
N ASN A 109 2.54 -0.14 -3.28
CA ASN A 109 1.71 -1.31 -3.50
C ASN A 109 0.22 -1.04 -3.21
N ASN A 110 -0.07 -0.22 -2.20
CA ASN A 110 -1.44 0.23 -1.93
C ASN A 110 -2.00 1.14 -3.03
N VAL A 111 -1.19 2.07 -3.56
CA VAL A 111 -1.57 2.90 -4.71
C VAL A 111 -1.81 2.04 -5.95
N LYS A 112 -0.92 1.08 -6.23
CA LYS A 112 -1.09 0.12 -7.34
C LYS A 112 -2.42 -0.61 -7.21
N LEU A 113 -2.70 -1.21 -6.06
CA LEU A 113 -3.95 -1.94 -5.81
C LEU A 113 -5.18 -1.07 -6.02
N ALA A 114 -5.14 0.19 -5.57
CA ALA A 114 -6.22 1.15 -5.76
C ALA A 114 -6.46 1.45 -7.25
N LEU A 115 -5.40 1.63 -8.04
CA LEU A 115 -5.52 1.88 -9.49
C LEU A 115 -5.96 0.63 -10.26
N ILE A 116 -5.44 -0.55 -9.91
CA ILE A 116 -5.85 -1.84 -10.46
C ILE A 116 -7.37 -2.02 -10.28
N GLN A 117 -7.87 -1.89 -9.06
CA GLN A 117 -9.30 -1.99 -8.78
C GLN A 117 -10.11 -0.97 -9.56
N THR A 118 -9.64 0.28 -9.61
CA THR A 118 -10.31 1.35 -10.34
C THR A 118 -10.52 0.98 -11.81
N ARG A 119 -9.54 0.32 -12.42
CA ARG A 119 -9.64 -0.17 -13.80
C ARG A 119 -10.52 -1.42 -13.89
N ALA A 120 -10.25 -2.43 -13.07
CA ALA A 120 -10.88 -3.74 -13.14
C ALA A 120 -12.39 -3.71 -12.81
N GLU A 121 -12.78 -2.95 -11.78
CA GLU A 121 -14.13 -3.02 -11.21
C GLU A 121 -14.98 -1.77 -11.49
N PHE A 122 -14.34 -0.64 -11.80
CA PHE A 122 -15.01 0.64 -11.98
C PHE A 122 -14.94 1.16 -13.42
N GLY A 123 -14.54 0.33 -14.40
CA GLY A 123 -14.69 0.64 -15.83
C GLY A 123 -13.91 1.87 -16.29
N ILE A 124 -12.75 2.14 -15.66
CA ILE A 124 -11.82 3.18 -16.06
C ILE A 124 -10.81 2.59 -17.04
N GLY A 125 -11.10 2.68 -18.33
CA GLY A 125 -10.17 2.26 -19.39
C GLY A 125 -8.98 3.22 -19.58
N ASP A 126 -8.05 2.86 -20.45
CA ASP A 126 -6.72 3.48 -20.60
C ASP A 126 -6.74 5.00 -20.69
N LYS A 127 -7.55 5.56 -21.59
CA LYS A 127 -7.65 7.02 -21.79
C LYS A 127 -8.06 7.73 -20.49
N ARG A 128 -9.04 7.17 -19.78
CA ARG A 128 -9.55 7.74 -18.53
C ARG A 128 -8.58 7.53 -17.38
N MET A 129 -7.79 6.45 -17.41
CA MET A 129 -6.71 6.25 -16.45
C MET A 129 -5.61 7.31 -16.64
N GLN A 130 -5.29 7.67 -17.88
CA GLN A 130 -4.35 8.78 -18.15
C GLN A 130 -4.91 10.12 -17.69
N GLU A 131 -6.20 10.41 -17.93
CA GLU A 131 -6.86 11.61 -17.40
C GLU A 131 -6.80 11.66 -15.86
N LEU A 132 -6.99 10.53 -15.18
CA LEU A 132 -6.83 10.42 -13.73
C LEU A 132 -5.39 10.67 -13.27
N LYS A 133 -4.40 10.10 -13.95
CA LYS A 133 -2.98 10.31 -13.64
C LYS A 133 -2.60 11.78 -13.76
N VAL A 134 -3.05 12.46 -14.83
CA VAL A 134 -2.85 13.91 -15.00
C VAL A 134 -3.47 14.69 -13.83
N ALA A 135 -4.70 14.35 -13.43
CA ALA A 135 -5.33 14.98 -12.26
C ALA A 135 -4.59 14.72 -10.93
N LEU A 136 -3.86 13.60 -10.81
CA LEU A 136 -3.02 13.25 -9.66
C LEU A 136 -1.60 13.87 -9.72
N GLU A 137 -1.22 14.41 -10.88
CA GLU A 137 0.00 15.19 -11.08
C GLU A 137 -0.20 16.68 -10.83
N GLU A 138 -1.43 17.17 -10.92
CA GLU A 138 -1.80 18.50 -10.42
C GLU A 138 -1.48 18.66 -8.93
N ASP A 139 -1.43 19.91 -8.46
CA ASP A 139 -1.17 20.22 -7.06
C ASP A 139 -2.22 19.56 -6.15
N GLN A 140 -1.75 18.62 -5.32
CA GLN A 140 -2.62 17.83 -4.44
C GLN A 140 -2.78 18.53 -3.09
N PRO A 141 -3.98 18.49 -2.49
CA PRO A 141 -4.17 19.07 -1.17
C PRO A 141 -3.25 18.41 -0.14
N ARG A 142 -2.76 19.22 0.79
CA ARG A 142 -1.91 18.77 1.91
C ARG A 142 -2.68 17.91 2.91
N GLU A 143 -3.95 18.23 3.11
CA GLU A 143 -4.89 17.53 4.01
C GLU A 143 -6.11 17.05 3.20
N PRO A 144 -5.93 16.09 2.27
CA PRO A 144 -6.99 15.60 1.38
C PRO A 144 -8.20 15.02 2.15
N GLU A 145 -7.97 14.50 3.36
CA GLU A 145 -9.01 14.01 4.26
C GLU A 145 -10.03 15.09 4.65
N LYS A 146 -9.58 16.34 4.83
CA LYS A 146 -10.47 17.47 5.17
C LYS A 146 -11.27 17.94 3.98
N GLU A 147 -10.70 17.86 2.78
CA GLU A 147 -11.41 18.18 1.55
C GLU A 147 -12.50 17.15 1.26
N LEU A 148 -12.23 15.85 1.48
CA LEU A 148 -13.25 14.81 1.36
C LEU A 148 -14.39 14.97 2.38
N ALA A 149 -14.10 15.37 3.62
CA ALA A 149 -15.14 15.60 4.62
C ALA A 149 -16.23 16.59 4.16
N LYS A 150 -15.88 17.58 3.34
CA LYS A 150 -16.84 18.54 2.75
C LYS A 150 -17.87 17.87 1.82
N PHE A 151 -17.56 16.71 1.29
CA PHE A 151 -18.46 15.91 0.45
C PHE A 151 -19.29 14.88 1.24
N GLY A 152 -19.26 14.96 2.58
CA GLY A 152 -20.00 14.07 3.47
C GLY A 152 -19.30 12.74 3.77
N PHE A 153 -17.99 12.66 3.52
CA PHE A 153 -17.18 11.50 3.89
C PHE A 153 -16.53 11.73 5.25
N ASP A 154 -17.13 11.18 6.31
CA ASP A 154 -16.44 11.10 7.61
C ASP A 154 -15.43 9.96 7.59
N TYR A 155 -14.15 10.30 7.77
CA TYR A 155 -13.07 9.35 7.89
C TYR A 155 -12.66 9.23 9.36
N GLU A 156 -13.29 8.30 10.08
CA GLU A 156 -12.78 7.92 11.40
C GLU A 156 -11.58 6.99 11.22
N PHE A 157 -10.42 7.46 11.65
CA PHE A 157 -9.25 6.62 11.82
C PHE A 157 -9.60 5.54 12.86
N GLY A 158 -9.76 4.28 12.42
CA GLY A 158 -9.74 3.14 13.35
C GLY A 158 -8.49 3.25 14.20
N SER A 159 -8.60 3.16 15.52
CA SER A 159 -7.48 3.45 16.41
C SER A 159 -6.27 2.57 16.02
N VAL A 160 -5.02 3.04 16.10
CA VAL A 160 -3.84 2.16 15.94
C VAL A 160 -3.90 0.98 16.93
N GLY A 161 -4.74 1.04 17.97
CA GLY A 161 -5.04 -0.09 18.85
C GLY A 161 -5.77 -1.27 18.19
N ASP A 162 -6.40 -1.04 17.03
CA ASP A 162 -7.11 -2.06 16.24
C ASP A 162 -6.19 -2.72 15.20
N VAL A 163 -5.00 -2.15 14.95
CA VAL A 163 -3.95 -2.74 14.11
C VAL A 163 -2.98 -3.50 15.00
N ASP A 164 -2.99 -4.84 14.94
CA ASP A 164 -2.02 -5.67 15.68
C ASP A 164 -0.62 -5.53 15.07
N TYR A 165 0.09 -4.46 15.44
CA TYR A 165 1.45 -4.14 15.00
C TYR A 165 2.48 -5.24 15.31
N ARG A 166 2.14 -6.21 16.17
CA ARG A 166 2.96 -7.42 16.41
C ARG A 166 3.01 -8.34 15.18
N LYS A 167 2.03 -8.26 14.28
CA LYS A 167 2.02 -8.97 13.00
C LYS A 167 2.84 -8.28 11.91
N LEU A 168 3.10 -6.97 12.07
CA LEU A 168 3.92 -6.15 11.17
C LEU A 168 5.39 -6.10 11.60
N ALA A 169 5.73 -6.63 12.77
CA ALA A 169 7.12 -6.83 13.15
C ALA A 169 7.71 -7.87 12.19
N PRO A 170 8.85 -7.60 11.51
CA PRO A 170 9.50 -8.62 10.71
C PRO A 170 9.71 -9.84 11.60
N LYS A 171 9.25 -11.01 11.14
CA LYS A 171 9.61 -12.29 11.79
C LYS A 171 11.13 -12.25 11.89
N LYS A 172 11.67 -12.20 13.12
CA LYS A 172 13.11 -12.29 13.32
C LYS A 172 13.55 -13.53 12.55
N GLN A 173 14.25 -13.33 11.43
CA GLN A 173 14.87 -14.46 10.75
C GLN A 173 15.71 -15.16 11.83
N PRO A 174 15.55 -16.48 12.02
CA PRO A 174 16.37 -17.20 12.98
C PRO A 174 17.82 -16.86 12.63
N LYS A 175 18.58 -16.35 13.60
CA LYS A 175 20.00 -16.09 13.42
C LYS A 175 20.62 -17.42 13.02
N VAL A 176 20.97 -17.56 11.74
CA VAL A 176 21.67 -18.73 11.23
C VAL A 176 22.98 -18.80 12.01
N SER A 177 23.19 -19.90 12.73
CA SER A 177 24.41 -20.10 13.50
C SER A 177 25.59 -20.20 12.54
N TYR A 178 26.79 -19.78 12.98
CA TYR A 178 28.02 -20.02 12.22
C TYR A 178 28.22 -21.51 11.88
N ALA A 179 27.69 -22.41 12.71
CA ALA A 179 27.67 -23.85 12.46
C ALA A 179 26.75 -24.26 11.29
N ASP A 180 25.62 -23.56 11.12
CA ASP A 180 24.66 -23.82 10.03
C ASP A 180 25.20 -23.28 8.70
N LEU A 181 25.85 -22.11 8.72
CA LEU A 181 26.59 -21.59 7.57
C LEU A 181 27.72 -22.54 7.15
N LYS A 182 28.53 -23.02 8.11
CA LYS A 182 29.64 -23.94 7.83
C LYS A 182 29.17 -25.28 7.24
N ARG A 183 28.07 -25.86 7.76
CA ARG A 183 27.46 -27.08 7.18
C ARG A 183 26.92 -26.86 5.76
N GLY A 184 26.35 -25.69 5.49
CA GLY A 184 25.89 -25.33 4.14
C GLY A 184 27.03 -25.28 3.12
N TYR A 185 28.18 -24.73 3.50
CA TYR A 185 29.39 -24.71 2.65
C TYR A 185 30.01 -26.10 2.47
N GLU A 186 30.04 -26.93 3.51
CA GLU A 186 30.53 -28.32 3.41
C GLU A 186 29.64 -29.19 2.50
N GLY A 187 28.32 -28.94 2.48
CA GLY A 187 27.38 -29.64 1.59
C GLY A 187 27.50 -29.25 0.11
N LEU A 188 28.05 -28.06 -0.20
CA LEU A 188 28.27 -27.58 -1.57
C LEU A 188 29.63 -28.03 -2.16
N GLY A 189 30.57 -28.45 -1.31
CA GLY A 189 31.90 -28.92 -1.74
C GLY A 189 31.92 -30.32 -2.38
N CYS A 190 30.84 -31.09 -2.30
CA CYS A 190 30.80 -32.49 -2.76
C CYS A 190 30.22 -32.70 -4.18
N ARG A 191 30.05 -31.65 -4.99
CA ARG A 191 29.49 -31.78 -6.35
C ARG A 191 30.28 -31.08 -7.46
N PHE A 192 31.61 -31.04 -7.40
CA PHE A 192 32.40 -30.74 -8.61
C PHE A 192 33.77 -31.42 -8.58
N PHE A 193 33.86 -32.59 -9.22
CA PHE A 193 35.08 -33.07 -9.87
C PHE A 193 34.67 -33.92 -11.08
N PRO A 194 34.88 -33.47 -12.32
CA PRO A 194 35.21 -34.39 -13.39
C PRO A 194 36.74 -34.58 -13.37
N VAL A 195 37.17 -35.79 -13.04
CA VAL A 195 38.54 -36.24 -13.31
C VAL A 195 38.62 -36.48 -14.82
N THR A 196 39.62 -35.85 -15.44
CA THR A 196 40.07 -36.05 -16.83
C THR A 196 40.33 -37.50 -17.19
#